data_AF-A0A938PWC0-F1
#
_entry.id   AF-A0A938PWC0-F1
#
_cell.length_a   1.000
_cell.length_b   1.000
_cell.length_c   1.000
_cell.angle_alpha   90.00
_cell.angle_beta   90.00
_cell.angle_gamma   90.00
#
_symmetry.space_group_name_H-M   'P 1'
#
loop_
_entity.id
_entity.type
_entity.pdbx_description
1 polymer ?
#
loop_
_entity_poly.entity_id
_entity_poly.type
_entity_poly.pdbx_seq_one_letter_code
_entity_poly.pdbx_strand_id
1 'polypeptide(L)'
;MYPEPLRERLVNVALEWQELYGVAPSITAAISELDAAHLIGMPADDYSEYMKYRTAVSRGADFVWRDIRYQVKANRPSGKPGSPVTLVPKAGNYEWDELIWILCDTRYRVIEAWIWEREAYRLAFHELTM
;
A
#
# COMPACT_ATOMS: atom_id res chain seq x y z
N MET A 1 19.27 -11.15 -17.93
CA MET A 1 18.94 -9.72 -17.88
C MET A 1 17.61 -9.63 -17.16
N TYR A 2 17.61 -9.27 -15.87
CA TYR A 2 16.36 -9.05 -15.15
C TYR A 2 15.67 -7.86 -15.83
N PRO A 3 14.40 -7.97 -16.26
CA PRO A 3 13.68 -6.82 -16.75
C PRO A 3 13.70 -5.74 -15.66
N GLU A 4 13.73 -4.47 -16.06
CA GLU A 4 13.40 -3.37 -15.15
C GLU A 4 12.18 -3.80 -14.31
N PRO A 5 12.28 -3.81 -12.96
CA PRO A 5 11.25 -4.39 -12.12
C PRO A 5 9.90 -3.80 -12.51
N LEU A 6 8.88 -4.64 -12.78
CA LEU A 6 7.58 -4.21 -13.30
C LEU A 6 6.97 -3.05 -12.51
N ARG A 7 7.27 -3.00 -11.20
CA ARG A 7 7.00 -1.88 -10.29
C ARG A 7 7.52 -0.53 -10.82
N GLU A 8 8.79 -0.43 -11.19
CA GLU A 8 9.41 0.82 -11.68
C GLU A 8 8.81 1.25 -13.01
N ARG A 9 8.56 0.29 -13.92
CA ARG A 9 7.87 0.58 -15.19
C ARG A 9 6.48 1.14 -14.96
N LEU A 10 5.72 0.56 -14.03
CA LEU A 10 4.39 1.05 -13.67
C LEU A 10 4.43 2.47 -13.08
N VAL A 11 5.40 2.74 -12.21
CA VAL A 11 5.64 4.07 -11.64
C VAL A 11 5.99 5.08 -12.72
N ASN A 12 6.92 4.74 -13.62
CA ASN A 12 7.34 5.63 -14.71
C ASN A 12 6.16 5.99 -15.62
N VAL A 13 5.36 5.01 -16.03
CA VAL A 13 4.14 5.25 -16.82
C VAL A 13 3.14 6.13 -16.09
N ALA A 14 2.94 5.92 -14.78
CA ALA A 14 2.02 6.73 -13.98
C ALA A 14 2.50 8.19 -13.83
N LEU A 15 3.81 8.40 -13.71
CA LEU A 15 4.41 9.73 -13.65
C LEU A 15 4.31 10.45 -15.00
N GLU A 16 4.61 9.77 -16.10
CA GLU A 16 4.44 10.29 -17.46
C GLU A 16 2.97 10.66 -17.72
N TRP A 17 2.04 9.79 -17.32
CA TRP A 17 0.61 10.09 -17.39
C TRP A 17 0.23 11.32 -16.56
N GLN A 18 0.74 11.44 -15.32
CA GLN A 18 0.48 12.61 -14.48
C GLN A 18 1.01 13.89 -15.11
N GLU A 19 2.19 13.84 -15.74
CA GLU A 19 2.78 14.99 -16.42
C GLU A 19 1.93 15.45 -17.61
N LEU A 20 1.45 14.51 -18.43
CA LEU A 20 0.65 14.81 -19.61
C LEU A 20 -0.79 15.22 -19.30
N TYR A 21 -1.42 14.60 -18.29
CA TYR A 21 -2.86 14.75 -18.03
C TYR A 21 -3.17 15.44 -16.68
N GLY A 22 -2.15 15.81 -15.92
CA GLY A 22 -2.27 16.58 -14.66
C GLY A 22 -2.73 15.80 -13.43
N VAL A 23 -3.05 14.50 -13.57
CA VAL A 23 -3.52 13.63 -12.48
C VAL A 23 -2.89 12.24 -12.62
N ALA A 24 -2.31 11.71 -11.54
CA ALA A 24 -1.76 10.36 -11.54
C ALA A 24 -2.87 9.30 -11.57
N PRO A 25 -2.68 8.18 -12.29
CA PRO A 25 -3.58 7.04 -12.19
C PRO A 25 -3.52 6.41 -10.79
N SER A 26 -4.59 5.67 -10.43
CA SER A 26 -4.70 5.00 -9.14
C SER A 26 -3.85 3.72 -9.08
N ILE A 27 -2.54 3.86 -8.88
CA ILE A 27 -1.60 2.74 -8.74
C ILE A 27 -1.09 2.53 -7.31
N THR A 28 -1.36 3.47 -6.40
CA THR A 28 -0.76 3.51 -5.05
C THR A 28 -1.00 2.24 -4.25
N ALA A 29 -2.22 1.68 -4.29
CA ALA A 29 -2.52 0.44 -3.57
C ALA A 29 -1.65 -0.73 -4.06
N ALA A 30 -1.67 -0.99 -5.37
CA ALA A 30 -0.97 -2.12 -5.97
C ALA A 30 0.54 -2.13 -5.69
N ILE A 31 1.20 -0.98 -5.83
CA ILE A 31 2.64 -0.88 -5.56
C ILE A 31 2.96 -0.94 -4.06
N SER A 32 2.10 -0.38 -3.21
CA SER A 32 2.35 -0.35 -1.77
C SER A 32 2.11 -1.70 -1.13
N GLU A 33 1.22 -2.53 -1.68
CA GLU A 33 1.07 -3.93 -1.25
C GLU A 33 2.31 -4.76 -1.56
N LEU A 34 2.90 -4.60 -2.75
CA LEU A 34 4.17 -5.22 -3.11
C LEU A 34 5.31 -4.72 -2.19
N ASP A 35 5.38 -3.41 -1.93
CA ASP A 35 6.38 -2.83 -1.04
C ASP A 35 6.22 -3.34 0.40
N ALA A 36 4.99 -3.43 0.89
CA ALA A 36 4.66 -3.97 2.20
C ALA A 36 5.12 -5.42 2.33
N ALA A 37 4.84 -6.26 1.32
CA ALA A 37 5.30 -7.65 1.26
C ALA A 37 6.83 -7.75 1.33
N HIS A 38 7.55 -6.91 0.58
CA HIS A 38 9.01 -6.87 0.64
C HIS A 38 9.55 -6.42 2.01
N LEU A 39 8.92 -5.41 2.63
CA LEU A 39 9.34 -4.89 3.94
C LEU A 39 9.24 -5.95 5.05
N ILE A 40 8.24 -6.84 4.98
CA ILE A 40 8.07 -7.98 5.91
C ILE A 40 8.84 -9.24 5.46
N GLY A 41 9.68 -9.13 4.42
CA GLY A 41 10.58 -10.19 3.98
C GLY A 41 9.90 -11.28 3.14
N MET A 42 8.74 -11.02 2.56
CA MET A 42 8.12 -11.90 1.56
C MET A 42 8.85 -11.73 0.21
N PRO A 43 9.37 -12.80 -0.40
CA PRO A 43 9.95 -12.73 -1.74
C PRO A 43 8.94 -12.27 -2.79
N ALA A 44 9.42 -11.53 -3.79
CA ALA A 44 8.57 -11.01 -4.89
C ALA A 44 7.84 -12.12 -5.63
N ASP A 45 8.50 -13.27 -5.84
CA ASP A 45 7.93 -14.42 -6.54
C ASP A 45 6.80 -15.07 -5.72
N ASP A 46 6.98 -15.19 -4.40
CA ASP A 46 5.94 -15.70 -3.50
C ASP A 46 4.72 -14.75 -3.47
N TYR A 47 4.96 -13.43 -3.41
CA TYR A 47 3.89 -12.44 -3.49
C TYR A 47 3.17 -12.52 -4.84
N SER A 48 3.91 -12.66 -5.95
CA SER A 48 3.34 -12.80 -7.28
C SER A 48 2.49 -14.06 -7.41
N GLU A 49 2.98 -15.22 -6.98
CA GLU A 49 2.22 -16.48 -6.99
C GLU A 49 0.97 -16.39 -6.13
N TYR A 50 1.06 -15.77 -4.94
CA TYR A 50 -0.09 -15.56 -4.06
C TYR A 50 -1.17 -14.69 -4.72
N MET A 51 -0.76 -13.58 -5.37
CA MET A 51 -1.69 -12.61 -5.93
C MET A 51 -2.37 -13.06 -7.24
N LYS A 52 -1.77 -13.98 -8.00
CA LYS A 52 -2.33 -14.48 -9.29
C LYS A 52 -3.75 -15.03 -9.19
N TYR A 53 -4.12 -15.57 -8.03
CA TYR A 53 -5.42 -16.20 -7.81
C TYR A 53 -6.38 -15.32 -6.99
N ARG A 54 -5.97 -14.09 -6.64
CA ARG A 54 -6.75 -13.12 -5.88
C ARG A 54 -7.46 -12.16 -6.83
N THR A 55 -8.70 -11.81 -6.48
CA THR A 55 -9.41 -10.71 -7.13
C THR A 55 -8.98 -9.38 -6.53
N ALA A 56 -9.01 -8.30 -7.32
CA ALA A 56 -8.70 -6.94 -6.86
C ALA A 56 -9.58 -6.43 -5.71
N VAL A 57 -10.68 -7.14 -5.42
CA VAL A 57 -11.52 -6.93 -4.24
C VAL A 57 -11.60 -8.26 -3.51
N SER A 58 -10.91 -8.37 -2.37
CA SER A 58 -11.11 -9.45 -1.40
C SER A 58 -11.48 -8.85 -0.06
N ARG A 59 -12.51 -9.40 0.58
CA ARG A 59 -12.85 -9.04 1.95
C ARG A 59 -11.77 -9.60 2.89
N GLY A 60 -11.37 -8.80 3.87
CA GLY A 60 -10.46 -9.18 4.93
C GLY A 60 -9.10 -8.51 4.83
N ALA A 61 -8.09 -9.26 4.43
CA ALA A 61 -6.70 -8.80 4.33
C ALA A 61 -6.24 -8.71 2.86
N ASP A 62 -5.23 -7.88 2.61
CA ASP A 62 -4.67 -7.67 1.27
C ASP A 62 -3.78 -8.84 0.87
N PHE A 63 -2.98 -9.37 1.79
CA PHE A 63 -2.22 -10.61 1.58
C PHE A 63 -1.98 -11.40 2.87
N VAL A 64 -1.47 -12.63 2.74
CA VAL A 64 -1.12 -13.51 3.86
C VAL A 64 0.32 -13.99 3.68
N TRP A 65 1.11 -13.90 4.74
CA TRP A 65 2.47 -14.41 4.76
C TRP A 65 2.78 -15.05 6.11
N ARG A 66 3.31 -16.28 6.10
CA ARG A 66 3.62 -17.04 7.33
C ARG A 66 2.46 -17.09 8.33
N ASP A 67 1.26 -17.37 7.81
CA ASP A 67 0.00 -17.43 8.57
C ASP A 67 -0.44 -16.11 9.23
N ILE A 68 0.19 -14.98 8.89
CA ILE A 68 -0.21 -13.63 9.33
C ILE A 68 -0.95 -12.95 8.18
N ARG A 69 -2.12 -12.38 8.48
CA ARG A 69 -2.93 -11.63 7.52
C ARG A 69 -2.60 -10.14 7.59
N TYR A 70 -2.20 -9.58 6.46
CA TYR A 70 -1.73 -8.19 6.35
C TYR A 70 -2.75 -7.30 5.66
N GLN A 71 -3.09 -6.17 6.30
CA GLN A 71 -3.79 -5.05 5.67
C GLN A 71 -2.80 -3.92 5.40
N VAL A 72 -2.83 -3.36 4.21
CA VAL A 72 -1.98 -2.26 3.76
C VAL A 72 -2.80 -0.99 3.64
N LYS A 73 -2.21 0.10 4.11
CA LYS A 73 -2.71 1.45 3.92
C LYS A 73 -1.57 2.32 3.46
N ALA A 74 -1.76 3.07 2.38
CA ALA A 74 -0.69 3.86 1.81
C ALA A 74 -1.14 5.25 1.40
N ASN A 75 -0.23 6.21 1.58
CA ASN A 75 -0.39 7.59 1.16
C ASN A 75 0.71 8.00 0.19
N ARG A 76 0.33 8.75 -0.83
CA ARG A 76 1.25 9.44 -1.72
C ARG A 76 0.81 10.90 -1.87
N PRO A 77 1.65 11.89 -1.52
CA PRO A 77 1.35 13.29 -1.79
C PRO A 77 1.14 13.51 -3.29
N SER A 78 0.19 14.39 -3.64
CA SER A 78 -0.03 14.79 -5.03
C SER A 78 1.06 15.71 -5.57
N GLY A 79 1.81 16.37 -4.68
CA GLY A 79 2.81 17.38 -5.03
C GLY A 79 2.22 18.74 -5.42
N LYS A 80 0.88 18.89 -5.41
CA LYS A 80 0.21 20.15 -5.76
C LYS A 80 0.19 21.11 -4.56
N PRO A 81 0.48 22.41 -4.74
CA PRO A 81 0.31 23.42 -3.70
C PRO A 81 -1.11 23.37 -3.13
N GLY A 82 -1.25 23.27 -1.80
CA GLY A 82 -2.55 23.23 -1.11
C GLY A 82 -3.24 21.87 -1.05
N SER A 83 -2.60 20.78 -1.50
CA SER A 83 -3.06 19.41 -1.29
C SER A 83 -2.25 18.75 -0.18
N PRO A 84 -2.58 18.98 1.10
CA PRO A 84 -1.85 18.32 2.18
C PRO A 84 -2.00 16.79 2.06
N VAL A 85 -1.04 16.04 2.61
CA VAL A 85 -1.16 14.57 2.76
C VAL A 85 -2.21 14.33 3.84
N THR A 86 -3.47 14.47 3.47
CA THR A 86 -4.58 14.44 4.41
C THR A 86 -5.51 13.33 4.01
N LEU A 87 -5.59 12.34 4.90
CA LEU A 87 -6.59 11.29 5.01
C LEU A 87 -6.22 10.01 4.25
N VAL A 88 -5.50 9.14 4.96
CA VAL A 88 -5.65 7.69 4.75
C VAL A 88 -7.05 7.32 5.26
N PRO A 89 -7.87 6.58 4.52
CA PRO A 89 -9.04 5.96 5.11
C PRO A 89 -8.62 4.98 6.22
N LYS A 90 -9.29 5.05 7.38
CA LYS A 90 -9.12 4.04 8.45
C LYS A 90 -9.37 2.64 7.90
N ALA A 91 -8.87 1.61 8.59
CA ALA A 91 -9.22 0.23 8.26
C ALA A 91 -10.75 0.05 8.27
N GLY A 92 -11.31 -0.50 7.19
CA GLY A 92 -12.76 -0.69 7.02
C GLY A 92 -13.27 -2.04 7.55
N ASN A 93 -12.36 -2.91 7.98
CA ASN A 93 -12.63 -4.19 8.62
C ASN A 93 -11.46 -4.52 9.57
N TYR A 94 -11.57 -5.62 10.31
CA TYR A 94 -10.59 -6.10 11.29
C TYR A 94 -10.29 -7.60 11.11
N GLU A 95 -10.52 -8.16 9.92
CA GLU A 95 -10.28 -9.57 9.57
C GLU A 95 -8.81 -9.81 9.12
N TRP A 96 -7.89 -9.03 9.68
CA TRP A 96 -6.44 -9.08 9.50
C TRP A 96 -5.75 -9.14 10.87
N ASP A 97 -4.44 -9.42 10.90
CA ASP A 97 -3.66 -9.55 12.13
C ASP A 97 -2.74 -8.34 12.32
N GLU A 98 -2.11 -7.88 11.22
CA GLU A 98 -1.23 -6.72 11.22
C GLU A 98 -1.61 -5.73 10.11
N LEU A 99 -1.53 -4.43 10.43
CA LEU A 99 -1.71 -3.35 9.47
C LEU A 99 -0.36 -2.69 9.19
N ILE A 100 0.01 -2.62 7.91
CA ILE A 100 1.20 -1.91 7.43
C ILE A 100 0.74 -0.57 6.85
N TRP A 101 1.18 0.52 7.45
CA TRP A 101 0.99 1.86 6.92
C TRP A 101 2.26 2.33 6.20
N ILE A 102 2.12 2.85 4.98
CA ILE A 102 3.24 3.33 4.15
C ILE A 102 3.01 4.78 3.73
N LEU A 103 4.01 5.62 3.95
CA LEU A 103 4.12 6.92 3.32
C LEU A 103 5.10 6.85 2.16
N CYS A 104 4.63 7.17 0.96
CA CYS A 104 5.46 7.34 -0.21
C CYS A 104 5.68 8.82 -0.54
N ASP A 105 6.76 9.13 -1.24
CA ASP A 105 6.98 10.44 -1.85
C ASP A 105 6.15 10.65 -3.13
N THR A 106 6.29 11.82 -3.76
CA THR A 106 5.63 12.11 -5.05
C THR A 106 6.14 11.24 -6.20
N ARG A 107 7.20 10.45 -6.02
CA ARG A 107 7.74 9.50 -6.99
C ARG A 107 7.53 8.04 -6.56
N TYR A 108 6.60 7.80 -5.63
CA TYR A 108 6.25 6.47 -5.15
C TYR A 108 7.41 5.71 -4.46
N ARG A 109 8.37 6.44 -3.89
CA ARG A 109 9.42 5.86 -3.05
C ARG A 109 8.93 5.84 -1.61
N VAL A 110 9.06 4.72 -0.94
CA VAL A 110 8.74 4.60 0.50
C VAL A 110 9.65 5.55 1.27
N ILE A 111 9.05 6.46 2.03
CA ILE A 111 9.74 7.37 2.97
C ILE A 111 9.67 6.78 4.38
N GLU A 112 8.51 6.25 4.75
CA GLU A 112 8.20 5.81 6.11
C GLU A 112 7.24 4.63 6.07
N ALA A 113 7.42 3.69 6.99
CA ALA A 113 6.51 2.57 7.15
C ALA A 113 6.36 2.22 8.64
N TRP A 114 5.13 1.91 9.04
CA TRP A 114 4.78 1.46 10.39
C TRP A 114 3.97 0.18 10.32
N ILE A 115 4.15 -0.67 11.32
CA ILE A 115 3.32 -1.85 11.52
C ILE A 115 2.53 -1.72 12.80
N TRP A 116 1.27 -2.16 12.75
CA TRP A 116 0.37 -2.15 13.89
C TRP A 116 -0.26 -3.53 14.06
N GLU A 117 -0.24 -4.05 15.28
CA GLU A 117 -1.11 -5.15 15.65
C GLU A 117 -2.58 -4.66 15.66
N ARG A 118 -3.50 -5.53 15.27
CA ARG A 118 -4.92 -5.22 15.10
C ARG A 118 -5.57 -4.51 16.29
N GLU A 119 -5.47 -5.06 17.49
CA GLU A 119 -6.12 -4.49 18.67
C GLU A 119 -5.48 -3.15 19.04
N ALA A 120 -4.16 -3.03 18.97
CA ALA A 120 -3.45 -1.77 19.19
C ALA A 120 -3.91 -0.67 18.21
N TYR A 121 -4.07 -1.00 16.92
CA TYR A 121 -4.62 -0.08 15.92
C TYR A 121 -6.06 0.33 16.24
N ARG A 122 -6.92 -0.64 16.58
CA ARG A 122 -8.33 -0.38 16.89
C ARG A 122 -8.48 0.58 18.07
N LEU A 123 -7.71 0.35 19.14
CA LEU A 123 -7.67 1.21 20.32
C LEU A 123 -7.21 2.63 19.98
N ALA A 124 -6.13 2.76 19.21
CA ALA A 124 -5.54 4.06 18.90
C ALA A 124 -6.37 4.91 17.93
N PHE A 125 -7.07 4.29 16.97
CA PHE A 125 -7.67 5.03 15.85
C PHE A 125 -9.17 4.86 15.66
N HIS A 126 -9.81 3.89 16.32
CA HIS A 126 -11.24 3.63 16.14
C HIS A 126 -12.05 3.81 17.43
N GLU A 127 -11.51 3.40 18.57
CA GLU A 127 -12.21 3.49 19.86
C GLU A 127 -12.13 4.89 20.51
N LEU A 128 -11.29 5.80 20.00
CA LEU A 128 -11.24 7.22 20.42
C LEU A 128 -12.27 8.10 19.68
N THR A 129 -13.52 7.65 19.63
CA THR A 129 -14.65 8.52 19.26
C THR A 129 -15.45 8.79 20.54
N MET A 130 -14.98 9.73 21.35
CA MET A 130 -15.79 10.46 22.32
C MET A 130 -15.85 11.93 21.91
#